data_AF-A0A523W3Y3-F1
#
_entry.id   AF-A0A523W3Y3-F1
#
_cell.length_a   1.000
_cell.length_b   1.000
_cell.length_c   1.000
_cell.angle_alpha   90.00
_cell.angle_beta   90.00
_cell.angle_gamma   90.00
#
_symmetry.space_group_name_H-M   'P 1'
#
loop_
_entity.id
_entity.type
_entity.pdbx_description
1 polymer ?
#
loop_
_entity_poly.entity_id
_entity_poly.type
_entity_poly.pdbx_seq_one_letter_code
_entity_poly.pdbx_strand_id
1 'polypeptide(L)' 'KPVIASNAGGITDIVDNEINGILVLPGDVKALAQAIKRLAKNTGLRQKMGKEAKKSIDEKFNWDKIVNRLICLYNNR' A
#
# COMPACT_ATOMS: atom_id res chain seq x y z
N LYS A 1 0.06 -6.22 -7.71
CA LYS A 1 1.34 -6.85 -7.30
C LYS A 1 1.66 -6.35 -5.89
N PRO A 2 2.34 -7.11 -5.00
CA PRO A 2 2.70 -6.59 -3.68
C PRO A 2 3.78 -5.53 -3.79
N VAL A 3 3.88 -4.67 -2.79
CA VAL A 3 4.89 -3.61 -2.68
C VAL A 3 5.77 -3.86 -1.45
N ILE A 4 7.07 -3.61 -1.59
CA ILE A 4 7.98 -3.44 -0.45
C ILE A 4 8.45 -2.00 -0.50
N ALA A 5 8.30 -1.26 0.60
CA ALA A 5 8.65 0.15 0.66
C ALA A 5 9.34 0.50 1.99
N SER A 6 10.05 1.62 2.01
CA SER A 6 10.64 2.13 3.23
C SER A 6 9.56 2.68 4.16
N ASN A 7 9.69 2.40 5.46
CA ASN A 7 8.86 2.98 6.51
C ASN A 7 9.27 4.44 6.76
N ALA A 8 8.91 5.31 5.83
CA ALA A 8 9.27 6.72 5.88
C ALA A 8 8.27 7.61 5.12
N GLY A 9 8.00 8.80 5.66
CA GLY A 9 7.15 9.81 5.02
C GLY A 9 5.75 9.33 4.71
N GLY A 10 5.11 9.90 3.69
CA GLY A 10 3.73 9.59 3.30
C GLY A 10 3.50 8.18 2.71
N ILE A 11 4.54 7.34 2.65
CA ILE A 11 4.40 5.94 2.23
C ILE A 11 3.55 5.16 3.24
N THR A 12 3.64 5.50 4.52
CA THR A 12 2.85 4.87 5.59
C THR A 12 1.36 5.19 5.50
N ASP A 13 0.98 6.24 4.79
CA ASP A 13 -0.42 6.62 4.58
C ASP A 13 -1.09 5.74 3.50
N ILE A 14 -0.28 5.07 2.67
CA ILE A 14 -0.72 4.27 1.53
C ILE A 14 -0.51 2.77 1.81
N VAL A 15 0.59 2.42 2.48
CA VAL A 15 1.01 1.04 2.74
C VAL A 15 0.73 0.67 4.20
N ASP A 16 -0.23 -0.24 4.38
CA ASP A 16 -0.50 -0.92 5.63
C ASP A 16 0.39 -2.17 5.74
N ASN A 17 1.35 -2.12 6.66
CA ASN A 17 2.37 -3.17 6.81
C ASN A 17 1.75 -4.55 7.04
N GLU A 18 2.30 -5.57 6.37
CA GLU A 18 1.84 -6.97 6.37
C GLU A 18 0.42 -7.20 5.80
N ILE A 19 -0.29 -6.15 5.39
CA ILE A 19 -1.64 -6.24 4.81
C ILE A 19 -1.57 -6.05 3.30
N ASN A 20 -1.17 -4.86 2.86
CA ASN A 20 -1.17 -4.45 1.46
C ASN A 20 0.25 -4.23 0.91
N GLY A 21 1.25 -4.32 1.77
CA GLY A 21 2.67 -4.32 1.43
C GLY A 21 3.54 -4.66 2.64
N ILE A 22 4.85 -4.62 2.46
CA ILE A 22 5.83 -4.79 3.54
C ILE A 22 6.59 -3.49 3.71
N LEU A 23 6.63 -2.98 4.93
CA LEU A 23 7.43 -1.83 5.30
C LEU A 23 8.74 -2.28 5.93
N VAL A 24 9.85 -1.70 5.47
CA VAL A 24 11.20 -1.94 6.00
C VAL A 24 11.82 -0.63 6.48
N LEU A 25 12.65 -0.67 7.51
CA LEU A 25 13.34 0.54 7.97
C LEU A 25 14.28 1.08 6.86
N PRO A 26 14.35 2.42 6.68
CA PRO A 26 15.32 3.01 5.76
C PRO A 26 16.74 2.55 6.08
N GLY A 27 17.49 2.14 5.06
CA GLY A 27 18.86 1.64 5.20
C GLY A 27 18.98 0.20 5.71
N ASP A 28 17.90 -0.47 6.11
CA ASP A 28 17.94 -1.87 6.52
C ASP A 28 17.93 -2.81 5.31
N VAL A 29 19.12 -2.99 4.74
CA VAL A 29 19.36 -3.88 3.59
C VAL A 29 19.00 -5.34 3.92
N LYS A 30 19.20 -5.77 5.17
CA LYS A 30 18.91 -7.15 5.59
C LYS A 30 17.40 -7.40 5.58
N ALA A 31 16.62 -6.51 6.18
CA ALA A 31 15.16 -6.60 6.19
C ALA A 31 14.59 -6.56 4.76
N LEU A 32 15.10 -5.68 3.89
CA LEU A 32 14.69 -5.61 2.49
C LEU A 32 14.95 -6.94 1.76
N ALA A 33 16.16 -7.50 1.89
CA ALA A 33 16.50 -8.78 1.26
C ALA A 33 15.64 -9.94 1.77
N GLN A 34 15.31 -9.95 3.06
CA GLN A 34 14.41 -10.95 3.65
C GLN A 34 12.98 -10.81 3.13
N ALA A 35 12.45 -9.59 3.05
CA ALA A 35 11.12 -9.31 2.49
C ALA A 35 11.02 -9.77 1.03
N ILE A 36 12.03 -9.47 0.20
CA ILE A 36 12.10 -9.93 -1.19
C ILE A 36 12.10 -11.46 -1.25
N LYS A 37 12.96 -12.13 -0.46
CA LYS A 37 13.02 -13.61 -0.43
C LYS A 37 11.70 -14.23 0.00
N ARG A 38 11.03 -13.65 1.01
CA ARG A 38 9.73 -14.13 1.51
C ARG A 38 8.66 -14.04 0.43
N LEU A 39 8.54 -12.90 -0.27
CA LEU A 39 7.58 -12.73 -1.35
C LEU A 39 7.91 -13.53 -2.60
N ALA A 40 9.20 -13.80 -2.88
CA ALA A 40 9.62 -14.66 -3.98
C ALA A 40 9.21 -16.12 -3.73
N LYS A 41 9.47 -16.64 -2.52
CA LYS A 41 9.19 -18.04 -2.14
C LYS A 41 7.72 -18.33 -1.88
N ASN A 42 6.94 -17.34 -1.40
CA ASN A 42 5.55 -17.54 -1.04
C ASN A 42 4.60 -16.88 -2.04
N THR A 43 4.21 -17.63 -3.07
CA THR A 43 3.27 -17.17 -4.11
C THR A 43 1.90 -16.81 -3.54
N GLY A 44 1.40 -17.54 -2.54
CA GLY A 44 0.10 -17.26 -1.92
C GLY A 44 0.08 -15.91 -1.20
N LEU A 45 1.10 -15.64 -0.38
CA LEU A 45 1.29 -14.35 0.28
C LEU A 45 1.39 -13.21 -0.74
N ARG A 46 2.21 -13.40 -1.78
CA ARG A 46 2.40 -12.42 -2.87
C ARG A 46 1.07 -12.08 -3.57
N GLN A 47 0.24 -13.07 -3.84
CA GLN A 47 -1.08 -12.85 -4.45
C GLN A 47 -2.04 -12.17 -3.49
N LYS A 48 -2.09 -12.60 -2.23
CA LYS A 48 -2.94 -12.00 -1.20
C LYS A 48 -2.65 -10.51 -1.01
N MET A 49 -1.39 -10.16 -0.69
CA MET A 49 -0.98 -8.75 -0.57
C MET A 49 -1.25 -7.96 -1.84
N GLY A 50 -0.99 -8.56 -3.01
CA GLY A 50 -1.23 -7.89 -4.29
C GLY A 50 -2.71 -7.56 -4.53
N LYS A 51 -3.65 -8.37 -4.00
CA LYS A 51 -5.10 -8.08 -4.04
C LYS A 51 -5.47 -6.99 -3.04
N GLU A 52 -4.98 -7.07 -1.81
CA GLU A 52 -5.24 -6.05 -0.77
C GLU A 52 -4.68 -4.67 -1.16
N ALA A 53 -3.51 -4.62 -1.82
CA ALA A 53 -2.94 -3.39 -2.38
C ALA A 53 -3.88 -2.74 -3.39
N LYS A 54 -4.42 -3.54 -4.33
CA LYS A 54 -5.36 -3.04 -5.33
C LYS A 54 -6.64 -2.52 -4.67
N LYS A 55 -7.22 -3.32 -3.78
CA LYS A 55 -8.43 -2.95 -3.03
C LYS A 55 -8.25 -1.65 -2.25
N SER A 56 -7.13 -1.51 -1.55
CA SER A 56 -6.81 -0.31 -0.76
C SER A 56 -6.78 0.96 -1.61
N ILE A 57 -6.21 0.88 -2.82
CA ILE A 57 -6.17 2.01 -3.77
C ILE A 57 -7.57 2.33 -4.29
N ASP A 58 -8.34 1.32 -4.71
CA ASP A 58 -9.70 1.51 -5.25
C ASP A 58 -10.69 2.08 -4.20
N GLU A 59 -10.42 1.84 -2.92
CA GLU A 59 -11.20 2.34 -1.80
C GLU A 59 -10.79 3.75 -1.37
N LYS A 60 -9.49 3.96 -1.09
CA LYS A 60 -8.98 5.19 -0.44
C LYS A 60 -8.54 6.28 -1.43
N PHE A 61 -8.08 5.89 -2.62
CA PHE A 61 -7.41 6.80 -3.58
C PHE A 61 -8.10 6.85 -4.94
N ASN A 62 -9.37 6.47 -5.01
CA ASN A 62 -10.17 6.61 -6.22
C ASN A 62 -10.50 8.09 -6.48
N TRP A 63 -9.94 8.64 -7.56
CA TRP A 63 -10.10 10.05 -7.95
C TRP A 63 -11.57 10.45 -8.13
N ASP A 64 -12.41 9.60 -8.69
CA ASP A 64 -13.83 9.90 -8.86
C ASP A 64 -14.51 10.08 -7.50
N LYS A 65 -14.18 9.24 -6.51
CA LYS A 65 -14.70 9.39 -5.14
C LYS A 65 -14.20 10.67 -4.48
N ILE A 66 -12.91 10.99 -4.66
CA ILE A 66 -12.30 12.20 -4.07
C ILE A 66 -12.94 13.46 -4.67
N VAL A 67 -13.07 13.53 -5.99
CA VAL A 67 -13.67 14.67 -6.71
C VAL A 67 -15.14 14.83 -6.32
N ASN A 68 -15.92 13.75 -6.31
CA ASN A 68 -17.33 13.81 -5.90
C ASN A 68 -17.50 14.30 -4.46
N ARG A 69 -16.64 13.84 -3.53
CA ARG A 69 -16.65 14.31 -2.14
C ARG A 69 -16.30 15.80 -2.06
N LEU A 70 -15.32 16.25 -2.84
CA LEU A 70 -14.92 17.65 -2.88
C LEU A 70 -16.05 18.54 -3.42
N ILE A 71 -16.66 18.17 -4.55
CA ILE A 71 -17.82 18.89 -5.12
C ILE A 71 -18.97 18.98 -4.12
N CYS A 72 -19.28 17.88 -3.43
CA CYS A 72 -20.33 17.84 -2.39
C CYS A 72 -20.05 18.82 -1.24
N LEU A 73 -18.79 19.01 -0.83
CA LEU A 73 -18.42 19.99 0.19
C LEU A 73 -18.59 21.43 -0.29
N TYR A 74 -18.26 21.72 -1.55
CA TYR A 74 -18.45 23.05 -2.13
C TYR A 74 -19.94 23.39 -2.37
N ASN A 75 -20.76 22.41 -2.73
CA ASN A 75 -22.20 22.59 -2.98
C ASN A 75 -23.06 22.61 -1.70
N ASN A 76 -22.51 22.19 -0.55
CA ASN A 76 -23.16 22.31 0.77
C ASN A 76 -22.79 23.63 1.49
N ARG A 77 -22.29 24.62 0.75
CA ARG A 77 -22.18 26.02 1.17
C ARG A 77 -23.20 26.86 0.41
#